data_AF-F9ZRZ7-F1
#
_entry.id   AF-F9ZRZ7-F1
#
_cell.length_a   1.000
_cell.length_b   1.000
_cell.length_c   1.000
_cell.angle_alpha   90.00
_cell.angle_beta   90.00
_cell.angle_gamma   90.00
#
_symmetry.space_group_name_H-M   'P 1'
#
loop_
_entity.id
_entity.type
_entity.pdbx_description
1 polymer ?
#
loop_
_entity_poly.entity_id
_entity_poly.type
_entity_poly.pdbx_seq_one_letter_code
_entity_poly.pdbx_strand_id
1 'polypeptide(L)'
;MIAPHPNHPNTVAIADRRSLFLMDAGPRYPNDRFSAVILLNVSRSKGEITYPFVQMNSLGMYGFGELSKVYMEAVIRRDPDVEDREISWSELPESCKKTLQHVLPEFIPDVSPVIHQPN
;
A
#
# COMPACT_ATOMS: atom_id res chain seq x y z
N MET A 1 19.30 32.30 -25.81
CA MET A 1 18.82 32.22 -24.42
C MET A 1 17.40 31.67 -24.42
N ILE A 2 17.23 30.37 -24.16
CA ILE A 2 16.07 29.78 -23.47
C ILE A 2 16.65 28.51 -22.82
N ALA A 3 16.65 28.45 -21.49
CA ALA A 3 17.05 27.25 -20.76
C ALA A 3 15.92 26.21 -20.89
N PRO A 4 16.19 24.95 -21.24
CA PRO A 4 15.20 23.89 -21.06
C PRO A 4 14.96 23.72 -19.55
N HIS A 5 13.68 23.84 -19.17
CA HIS A 5 13.21 23.50 -17.83
C HIS A 5 13.73 22.11 -17.42
N PRO A 6 14.22 21.93 -16.18
CA PRO A 6 14.46 20.60 -15.66
C PRO A 6 13.10 19.92 -15.48
N ASN A 7 12.73 19.10 -16.45
CA ASN A 7 11.72 18.07 -16.27
C ASN A 7 12.07 17.32 -14.99
N HIS A 8 11.18 17.38 -14.00
CA HIS A 8 11.24 16.58 -12.79
C HIS A 8 11.52 15.12 -13.17
N PRO A 9 12.65 14.53 -12.74
CA PRO A 9 12.81 13.09 -12.83
C PRO A 9 12.06 12.46 -11.65
N ASN A 10 11.48 11.28 -11.90
CA ASN A 10 10.92 10.34 -10.93
C ASN A 10 9.39 10.23 -10.85
N THR A 11 8.69 10.33 -11.98
CA THR A 11 7.43 9.58 -12.11
C THR A 11 7.76 8.22 -12.70
N VAL A 12 8.13 7.28 -11.83
CA VAL A 12 8.18 5.85 -12.18
C VAL A 12 6.73 5.35 -12.14
N ALA A 13 6.04 5.48 -13.26
CA ALA A 13 4.73 4.86 -13.45
C ALA A 13 4.93 3.35 -13.61
N ILE A 14 4.68 2.57 -12.55
CA ILE A 14 4.53 1.12 -12.65
C ILE A 14 3.03 0.84 -12.53
N ALA A 15 2.34 0.91 -13.68
CA ALA A 15 1.00 0.39 -13.83
C ALA A 15 1.06 -1.14 -13.84
N ASP A 16 1.07 -1.75 -12.66
CA ASP A 16 0.84 -3.18 -12.50
C ASP A 16 0.27 -3.41 -11.09
N ARG A 17 -0.46 -4.50 -10.87
CA ARG A 17 -0.97 -4.90 -9.53
C ARG A 17 0.10 -5.02 -8.43
N ARG A 18 1.38 -4.83 -8.79
CA ARG A 18 2.58 -4.67 -7.94
C ARG A 18 2.66 -3.35 -7.17
N SER A 19 1.60 -2.54 -7.23
CA SER A 19 1.51 -1.23 -6.59
C SER A 19 1.14 -1.29 -5.10
N LEU A 20 0.80 -2.48 -4.62
CA LEU A 20 0.32 -2.72 -3.26
C LEU A 20 1.12 -3.81 -2.57
N PHE A 21 1.51 -3.54 -1.33
CA PHE A 21 2.09 -4.52 -0.43
C PHE A 21 1.13 -4.75 0.74
N LEU A 22 0.73 -6.01 0.95
CA LEU A 22 -0.29 -6.36 1.93
C LEU A 22 0.37 -7.03 3.13
N MET A 23 -0.08 -6.65 4.32
CA MET A 23 0.53 -7.07 5.58
C MET A 23 -0.51 -7.57 6.57
N ASP A 24 -0.12 -8.53 7.40
CA ASP A 24 -0.84 -9.01 8.59
C ASP A 24 0.06 -8.83 9.82
N ALA A 25 -0.29 -7.87 10.70
CA ALA A 25 0.36 -7.64 11.99
C ALA A 25 0.06 -8.76 12.99
N GLY A 26 -0.90 -9.64 12.69
CA GLY A 26 -1.26 -10.77 13.51
C GLY A 26 -2.38 -10.48 14.52
N PRO A 27 -2.83 -11.53 15.23
CA PRO A 27 -4.04 -11.48 16.07
C PRO A 27 -3.89 -10.61 17.32
N ARG A 28 -2.67 -10.22 17.69
CA ARG A 28 -2.40 -9.31 18.82
C ARG A 28 -2.85 -7.87 18.54
N TYR A 29 -3.01 -7.50 17.27
CA TYR A 29 -3.36 -6.16 16.83
C TYR A 29 -4.74 -6.16 16.14
N PRO A 30 -5.85 -6.50 16.84
CA PRO A 30 -7.13 -6.76 16.20
C PRO A 30 -7.73 -5.56 15.46
N ASN A 31 -7.39 -4.33 15.86
CA ASN A 31 -7.93 -3.11 15.28
C ASN A 31 -7.15 -2.60 14.05
N ASP A 32 -5.89 -3.01 13.91
CA ASP A 32 -4.98 -2.55 12.85
C ASP A 32 -4.27 -3.75 12.20
N ARG A 33 -4.97 -4.89 12.18
CA ARG A 33 -4.38 -6.18 11.83
C ARG A 33 -3.87 -6.24 10.41
N PHE A 34 -4.64 -5.69 9.46
CA PHE A 34 -4.33 -5.78 8.04
C PHE A 34 -3.92 -4.42 7.51
N SER A 35 -2.85 -4.37 6.73
CA SER A 35 -2.40 -3.12 6.12
C SER A 35 -2.18 -3.30 4.62
N ALA A 36 -2.50 -2.26 3.84
CA ALA A 36 -2.20 -2.18 2.42
C ALA A 36 -1.36 -0.93 2.15
N VAL A 37 -0.09 -1.14 1.82
CA VAL A 37 0.88 -0.09 1.54
C VAL A 37 0.90 0.21 0.05
N ILE A 38 0.79 1.48 -0.32
CA ILE A 38 0.73 1.93 -1.71
C ILE A 38 2.13 2.35 -2.15
N LEU A 39 2.83 1.46 -2.85
CA LEU A 39 4.25 1.62 -3.19
C LEU A 39 4.51 2.67 -4.29
N LEU A 40 3.48 3.01 -5.06
CA LEU A 40 3.58 3.99 -6.15
C LEU A 40 3.66 5.43 -5.66
N ASN A 41 3.17 5.70 -4.47
CA ASN A 41 3.08 7.05 -3.96
C ASN A 41 4.10 7.17 -2.82
N VAL A 42 5.13 7.98 -3.02
CA VAL A 42 6.20 8.15 -2.03
C VAL A 42 6.06 9.53 -1.43
N SER A 43 5.85 9.58 -0.12
CA SER A 43 5.85 10.81 0.65
C SER A 43 7.22 11.03 1.30
N ARG A 44 7.50 12.28 1.64
CA ARG A 44 8.65 12.64 2.48
C ARG A 44 8.15 13.34 3.72
N SER A 45 8.16 12.62 4.82
CA SER A 45 7.74 13.11 6.13
C SER A 45 8.97 13.32 6.99
N LYS A 46 9.22 14.56 7.45
CA LYS A 46 10.35 14.93 8.32
C LYS A 46 11.74 14.49 7.82
N GLY A 47 11.92 14.40 6.50
CA GLY A 47 13.19 14.00 5.87
C GLY A 47 13.32 12.50 5.62
N GLU A 48 12.37 11.68 6.06
CA GLU A 48 12.31 10.24 5.81
C GLU A 48 11.41 9.92 4.62
N ILE A 49 11.76 8.87 3.89
CA ILE A 49 10.92 8.33 2.82
C ILE A 49 9.83 7.48 3.45
N THR A 50 8.58 7.83 3.19
CA THR A 50 7.39 7.13 3.69
C THR A 50 6.47 6.72 2.54
N TYR A 51 5.67 5.69 2.78
CA TYR A 51 4.63 5.21 1.87
C TYR A 51 3.26 5.40 2.52
N PRO A 52 2.26 5.96 1.83
CA PRO A 52 0.90 5.97 2.32
C PRO A 52 0.39 4.54 2.42
N PHE A 53 -0.37 4.27 3.46
CA PHE A 53 -0.98 2.97 3.66
C PHE A 53 -2.37 3.10 4.26
N VAL A 54 -3.15 2.05 4.08
CA VAL A 54 -4.48 1.85 4.67
C VAL A 54 -4.37 0.73 5.69
N GLN A 55 -4.59 1.04 6.97
CA GLN A 55 -4.72 0.03 8.03
C GLN A 55 -6.18 -0.34 8.21
N MET A 56 -6.44 -1.60 8.54
CA MET A 56 -7.78 -2.17 8.62
C MET A 56 -7.87 -3.22 9.72
N ASN A 57 -9.02 -3.27 10.39
CA ASN A 57 -9.39 -4.42 11.19
C ASN A 57 -10.04 -5.51 10.33
N SER A 58 -10.31 -6.69 10.92
CA SER A 58 -10.98 -7.80 10.24
C SER A 58 -12.43 -7.50 9.81
N LEU A 59 -13.03 -6.40 10.27
CA LEU A 59 -14.36 -5.95 9.87
C LEU A 59 -14.32 -4.95 8.70
N GLY A 60 -13.13 -4.55 8.25
CA GLY A 60 -12.96 -3.59 7.16
C GLY A 60 -13.10 -2.12 7.58
N MET A 61 -13.20 -1.82 8.88
CA MET A 61 -13.00 -0.46 9.36
C MET A 61 -11.54 -0.08 9.14
N TYR A 62 -11.30 1.14 8.68
CA TYR A 62 -9.98 1.53 8.19
C TYR A 62 -9.56 2.93 8.62
N GLY A 63 -8.24 3.15 8.58
CA GLY A 63 -7.60 4.44 8.78
C GLY A 63 -6.45 4.63 7.79
N PHE A 64 -6.02 5.88 7.62
CA PHE A 64 -4.90 6.26 6.76
C PHE A 64 -3.69 6.64 7.59
N GLY A 65 -2.51 6.30 7.07
CA GLY A 65 -1.24 6.70 7.68
C GLY A 65 -0.09 6.72 6.69
N GLU A 66 1.10 6.97 7.23
CA GLU A 66 2.37 6.90 6.51
C GLU A 66 3.26 5.84 7.17
N LEU A 67 3.86 4.96 6.37
CA LEU A 67 4.74 3.89 6.81
C LEU A 67 6.18 4.18 6.37
N SER A 68 7.15 4.04 7.27
CA SER A 68 8.54 4.33 6.91
C SER A 68 9.10 3.28 5.95
N LYS A 69 9.95 3.72 5.01
CA LYS A 69 10.63 2.83 4.08
C LYS A 69 11.51 1.80 4.80
N VAL A 70 12.18 2.21 5.89
CA VAL A 70 13.06 1.33 6.67
C VAL A 70 12.27 0.17 7.27
N TYR A 71 11.10 0.46 7.83
CA TYR A 71 10.22 -0.56 8.39
C TYR A 71 9.70 -1.51 7.29
N MET A 72 9.27 -0.97 6.15
CA MET A 72 8.90 -1.76 4.96
C MET A 72 10.02 -2.71 4.51
N GLU A 73 11.26 -2.24 4.45
CA GLU A 73 12.41 -3.08 4.11
C GLU A 73 12.65 -4.20 5.14
N ALA A 74 12.43 -3.94 6.43
CA ALA A 74 12.56 -4.94 7.49
C ALA A 74 11.50 -6.05 7.35
N VAL A 75 10.25 -5.69 7.05
CA VAL A 75 9.17 -6.65 6.76
C VAL A 75 9.53 -7.54 5.56
N ILE A 76 9.97 -6.93 4.45
CA ILE A 76 10.35 -7.66 3.23
C ILE A 76 11.51 -8.63 3.49
N ARG A 77 12.48 -8.22 4.31
CA ARG A 77 13.63 -9.06 4.70
C ARG A 77 13.28 -10.13 5.73
N ARG A 78 12.05 -10.12 6.28
CA ARG A 78 11.60 -10.99 7.37
C ARG A 78 12.52 -10.88 8.58
N ASP A 79 12.78 -9.63 8.97
CA ASP A 79 13.53 -9.33 10.18
C ASP A 79 12.83 -9.98 11.40
N PRO A 80 13.54 -10.75 12.24
CA PRO A 80 12.94 -11.42 13.40
C PRO A 80 12.29 -10.47 14.41
N ASP A 81 12.65 -9.19 14.41
CA ASP A 81 12.10 -8.18 15.32
C ASP A 81 10.78 -7.56 14.81
N VAL A 82 10.31 -7.94 13.61
CA VAL A 82 9.07 -7.43 13.01
C VAL A 82 8.02 -8.54 13.01
N GLU A 83 6.88 -8.30 13.69
CA GLU A 83 5.78 -9.27 13.76
C GLU A 83 4.98 -9.32 12.45
N ASP A 84 4.93 -8.22 11.70
CA ASP A 84 4.21 -8.10 10.46
C ASP A 84 4.78 -9.00 9.37
N ARG A 85 3.87 -9.69 8.67
CA ARG A 85 4.21 -10.55 7.54
C ARG A 85 3.51 -10.11 6.28
N GLU A 86 4.18 -10.29 5.14
CA GLU A 86 3.56 -10.18 3.84
C GLU A 86 2.47 -11.25 3.68
N ILE A 87 1.31 -10.84 3.18
CA ILE A 87 0.19 -11.72 2.85
C ILE A 87 -0.27 -11.54 1.41
N SER A 88 -0.93 -12.54 0.86
CA SER A 88 -1.57 -12.46 -0.45
C SER A 88 -2.98 -11.86 -0.38
N TRP A 89 -3.48 -11.34 -1.51
CA TRP A 89 -4.87 -10.85 -1.60
C TRP A 89 -5.89 -11.91 -1.18
N SER A 90 -5.65 -13.19 -1.47
CA SER A 90 -6.52 -14.31 -1.05
C SER A 90 -6.66 -14.44 0.46
N GLU A 91 -5.64 -14.08 1.23
CA GLU A 91 -5.61 -14.19 2.69
C GLU A 91 -6.33 -13.04 3.40
N LEU A 92 -6.61 -11.93 2.69
CA LEU A 92 -7.38 -10.82 3.25
C LEU A 92 -8.84 -11.23 3.50
N PRO A 93 -9.43 -10.80 4.63
CA PRO A 93 -10.86 -10.89 4.84
C PRO A 93 -11.64 -10.19 3.74
N GLU A 94 -12.83 -10.72 3.43
CA GLU A 94 -13.69 -10.17 2.37
C GLU A 94 -14.12 -8.72 2.65
N SER A 95 -14.31 -8.37 3.92
CA SER A 95 -14.54 -7.00 4.38
C SER A 95 -13.39 -6.07 3.99
N CYS A 96 -12.13 -6.47 4.26
CA CYS A 96 -10.95 -5.69 3.93
C CYS A 96 -10.78 -5.55 2.41
N LYS A 97 -11.05 -6.61 1.64
CA LYS A 97 -11.02 -6.54 0.16
C LYS A 97 -11.99 -5.48 -0.38
N LYS A 98 -13.23 -5.45 0.14
CA LYS A 98 -14.23 -4.44 -0.23
C LYS A 98 -13.79 -3.03 0.14
N THR A 99 -13.23 -2.87 1.33
CA THR A 99 -12.66 -1.58 1.76
C THR A 99 -11.58 -1.11 0.80
N LEU A 100 -10.61 -1.96 0.47
CA LEU A 100 -9.54 -1.61 -0.46
C LEU A 100 -10.08 -1.30 -1.86
N GLN A 101 -11.04 -2.07 -2.38
CA GLN A 101 -11.67 -1.77 -3.67
C GLN A 101 -12.34 -0.40 -3.71
N HIS A 102 -12.87 0.07 -2.58
CA HIS A 102 -13.48 1.39 -2.47
C HIS A 102 -12.44 2.51 -2.32
N VAL A 103 -11.38 2.28 -1.54
CA VAL A 103 -10.39 3.30 -1.15
C VAL A 103 -9.28 3.47 -2.17
N LEU A 104 -8.79 2.39 -2.78
CA LEU A 104 -7.63 2.43 -3.68
C LEU A 104 -7.76 3.38 -4.89
N PRO A 105 -8.95 3.56 -5.51
CA PRO A 105 -9.12 4.55 -6.57
C PRO A 105 -8.76 6.00 -6.18
N GLU A 106 -8.82 6.34 -4.89
CA GLU A 106 -8.43 7.68 -4.39
C GLU A 106 -6.91 7.88 -4.43
N PHE A 107 -6.14 6.79 -4.31
CA PHE A 107 -4.68 6.82 -4.24
C PHE A 107 -4.01 6.45 -5.56
N ILE A 108 -4.71 5.71 -6.41
CA ILE A 108 -4.23 5.25 -7.70
C ILE A 108 -5.33 5.58 -8.73
N PRO A 109 -5.36 6.81 -9.27
CA PRO A 109 -6.47 7.29 -10.10
C PRO A 109 -6.64 6.57 -11.45
N ASP A 110 -5.78 5.61 -11.80
CA ASP A 110 -5.81 4.88 -13.09
C ASP A 110 -6.17 3.39 -12.99
N VAL A 111 -6.53 2.85 -11.82
CA VAL A 111 -6.98 1.44 -11.73
C VAL A 111 -8.49 1.36 -12.02
N SER A 112 -8.86 1.46 -13.28
CA SER A 112 -10.18 0.96 -13.69
C SER A 112 -10.25 -0.54 -13.36
N PRO A 113 -11.31 -1.04 -12.69
CA PRO A 113 -11.44 -2.47 -12.47
C PRO A 113 -11.59 -3.17 -13.82
N VAL A 114 -10.57 -3.91 -14.26
CA VAL A 114 -10.72 -4.86 -15.36
C VAL A 114 -11.58 -6.00 -14.84
N ILE A 115 -12.90 -5.86 -15.00
CA ILE A 115 -13.86 -6.94 -14.86
C ILE A 115 -13.68 -7.81 -16.10
N HIS A 116 -12.88 -8.88 -15.99
CA HIS A 116 -12.95 -9.96 -16.96
C HIS A 116 -14.30 -10.66 -16.79
N GLN A 117 -15.28 -10.27 -17.60
CA GLN A 117 -16.44 -11.12 -17.86
C GLN A 117 -15.98 -12.27 -18.77
N PRO A 118 -16.18 -13.54 -18.41
CA PRO A 118 -15.94 -14.64 -19.32
C PRO A 118 -16.97 -14.57 -20.47
N ASN A 119 -16.46 -14.64 -21.70
CA ASN A 119 -17.28 -14.89 -22.90
C ASN A 119 -17.92 -16.28 -22.85
#